data_AF-F0UVV3-F1
#
_entry.id   AF-F0UVV3-F1
#
_cell.length_a   1.000
_cell.length_b   1.000
_cell.length_c   1.000
_cell.angle_alpha   90.00
_cell.angle_beta   90.00
_cell.angle_gamma   90.00
#
_symmetry.space_group_name_H-M   'P 1'
#
loop_
_entity.id
_entity.type
_entity.pdbx_description
1 polymer ?
#
loop_
_entity_poly.entity_id
_entity_poly.type
_entity_poly.pdbx_seq_one_letter_code
_entity_poly.pdbx_strand_id
1 'polypeptide(L)'
;MPPLPLAASPSATSPDLIAQISTNLSNTLSTFGRGSAQYVAVLDMLRGAIQELEMEGGGEETQDVTAINGGGGGGGEETAIVDVIEGLRKLLERGLKV
;
A
#
# COMPACT_ATOMS: atom_id res chain seq x y z
N MET A 1 35.31 19.35 -9.95
CA MET A 1 34.65 18.43 -9.00
C MET A 1 33.91 17.38 -9.81
N PRO A 2 33.98 16.08 -9.46
CA PRO A 2 33.09 15.09 -10.04
C PRO A 2 31.64 15.31 -9.53
N PRO A 3 30.60 15.01 -10.32
CA PRO A 3 29.23 15.07 -9.86
C PRO A 3 28.99 13.98 -8.81
N LEU A 4 28.31 14.33 -7.71
CA LEU A 4 27.87 13.37 -6.71
C LEU A 4 26.84 12.41 -7.33
N PRO A 5 26.88 11.10 -7.02
CA PRO A 5 25.84 10.17 -7.45
C PRO A 5 24.51 10.64 -6.87
N LEU A 6 23.55 10.91 -7.75
CA LEU A 6 22.16 11.10 -7.37
C LEU A 6 21.73 9.78 -6.71
N ALA A 7 21.62 9.76 -5.38
CA ALA A 7 21.09 8.62 -4.66
C ALA A 7 19.66 8.43 -5.18
N ALA A 8 19.46 7.46 -6.07
CA ALA A 8 18.14 7.03 -6.47
C ALA A 8 17.46 6.56 -5.19
N SER A 9 16.49 7.34 -4.69
CA SER A 9 15.55 6.85 -3.69
C SER A 9 15.00 5.54 -4.25
N PRO A 10 15.09 4.41 -3.51
CA PRO A 10 14.46 3.19 -3.98
C PRO A 10 12.97 3.50 -4.06
N SER A 11 12.45 3.64 -5.29
CA SER A 11 11.03 3.51 -5.54
C SER A 11 10.74 2.05 -5.21
N ALA A 12 10.36 1.80 -3.96
CA ALA A 12 10.00 0.47 -3.50
C ALA A 12 8.82 0.05 -4.35
N THR A 13 8.99 -1.03 -5.12
CA THR A 13 7.90 -1.54 -5.93
C THR A 13 6.80 -2.03 -4.99
N SER A 14 5.54 -2.06 -5.43
CA SER A 14 4.43 -2.67 -4.68
C SER A 14 4.76 -3.99 -3.95
N PRO A 15 5.46 -4.99 -4.54
CA PRO A 15 5.87 -6.20 -3.84
C PRO A 15 6.86 -5.96 -2.70
N ASP A 16 7.76 -4.98 -2.81
CA ASP A 16 8.74 -4.67 -1.77
C ASP A 16 8.06 -4.08 -0.53
N LEU A 17 7.01 -3.27 -0.74
CA LEU A 17 6.20 -2.71 0.35
C LEU A 17 5.43 -3.79 1.10
N ILE A 18 4.77 -4.71 0.37
CA ILE A 18 4.03 -5.83 0.97
C ILE A 18 4.98 -6.72 1.80
N ALA A 19 6.16 -7.02 1.28
CA ALA A 19 7.15 -7.85 1.98
C ALA A 19 7.65 -7.19 3.29
N GLN A 20 7.88 -5.87 3.26
CA GLN A 20 8.28 -5.11 4.44
C GLN A 20 7.18 -5.09 5.51
N ILE A 21 5.94 -4.82 5.09
CA ILE A 21 4.77 -4.81 6.00
C ILE A 21 4.58 -6.21 6.63
N SER A 22 4.68 -7.27 5.83
CA SER A 22 4.60 -8.66 6.33
C SER A 22 5.67 -8.97 7.38
N THR A 23 6.91 -8.52 7.14
CA THR A 23 8.02 -8.73 8.08
C THR A 23 7.77 -8.00 9.40
N ASN A 24 7.33 -6.74 9.33
CA ASN A 24 7.02 -5.94 10.51
C ASN A 24 5.85 -6.52 11.31
N LEU A 25 4.80 -7.01 10.64
CA LEU A 25 3.69 -7.71 11.30
C LEU A 25 4.15 -8.96 12.04
N SER A 26 5.02 -9.76 11.40
CA SER A 26 5.57 -10.98 12.00
C SER A 26 6.42 -10.67 13.22
N ASN A 27 7.27 -9.64 13.14
CA ASN A 27 8.11 -9.19 14.24
C ASN A 27 7.26 -8.65 15.41
N THR A 28 6.22 -7.87 15.12
CA THR A 28 5.31 -7.34 16.13
C THR A 28 4.55 -8.47 16.82
N LEU A 29 4.03 -9.43 16.05
CA LEU A 29 3.39 -10.63 16.59
C LEU A 29 4.35 -11.42 17.48
N SER A 30 5.58 -11.63 17.04
CA SER A 30 6.59 -12.37 17.81
C SER A 30 7.01 -11.64 19.09
N THR A 31 7.00 -10.31 19.09
CA THR A 31 7.49 -9.49 20.22
C THR A 31 6.42 -9.30 21.28
N PHE A 32 5.21 -8.93 20.86
CA PHE A 32 4.13 -8.54 21.79
C PHE A 32 3.07 -9.62 21.96
N GLY A 33 2.96 -10.56 21.02
CA GLY A 33 1.94 -11.61 21.03
C GLY A 33 0.59 -11.15 20.50
N ARG A 34 -0.23 -12.13 20.11
CA ARG A 34 -1.51 -11.94 19.41
C ARG A 34 -2.53 -11.08 20.18
N GLY A 35 -2.60 -11.25 21.49
CA GLY A 35 -3.57 -10.54 22.33
C GLY A 35 -3.12 -9.16 22.79
N SER A 36 -1.95 -8.70 22.35
CA SER A 36 -1.41 -7.41 22.78
C SER A 36 -2.12 -6.25 22.09
N ALA A 37 -2.27 -5.15 22.84
CA ALA A 37 -2.80 -3.91 22.28
C ALA A 37 -1.92 -3.38 21.13
N GLN A 38 -0.60 -3.62 21.20
CA GLN A 38 0.35 -3.22 20.17
C GLN A 38 0.11 -3.97 18.86
N TYR A 39 -0.05 -5.30 18.93
CA TYR A 39 -0.33 -6.08 17.73
C TYR A 39 -1.69 -5.72 17.12
N VAL A 40 -2.72 -5.56 17.96
CA VAL A 40 -4.06 -5.15 17.51
C VAL A 40 -4.02 -3.77 16.85
N ALA A 41 -3.35 -2.78 17.44
CA ALA A 41 -3.24 -1.44 16.87
C ALA A 41 -2.56 -1.46 15.49
N VAL A 42 -1.58 -2.32 15.26
CA VAL A 42 -0.94 -2.47 13.95
C VAL A 42 -1.89 -3.07 12.92
N LEU A 43 -2.70 -4.06 13.29
CA LEU A 43 -3.73 -4.61 12.40
C LEU A 43 -4.80 -3.56 12.05
N ASP A 44 -5.21 -2.75 13.03
CA ASP A 44 -6.19 -1.67 12.81
C ASP A 44 -5.64 -0.57 11.90
N MET A 45 -4.38 -0.16 12.11
CA MET A 45 -3.71 0.80 11.21
C MET A 45 -3.61 0.27 9.78
N LEU A 46 -3.25 -1.01 9.62
CA LEU A 46 -3.20 -1.63 8.29
C LEU A 46 -4.58 -1.65 7.62
N ARG A 47 -5.63 -1.91 8.39
CA ARG A 47 -7.02 -1.86 7.89
C ARG A 47 -7.42 -0.46 7.45
N GLY A 48 -7.05 0.56 8.22
CA GLY A 48 -7.28 1.97 7.86
C GLY A 48 -6.58 2.35 6.56
N ALA A 49 -5.30 2.00 6.43
CA ALA A 49 -4.52 2.27 5.21
C ALA A 49 -5.12 1.59 3.96
N ILE A 50 -5.65 0.37 4.09
CA ILE A 50 -6.36 -0.30 2.99
C ILE A 50 -7.60 0.49 2.57
N GLN A 51 -8.38 1.00 3.53
CA GLN A 51 -9.59 1.79 3.23
C GLN A 51 -9.26 3.13 2.59
N GLU A 52 -8.18 3.79 3.02
CA GLU A 52 -7.70 5.03 2.42
C GLU A 52 -7.30 4.82 0.96
N LEU A 53 -6.52 3.76 0.67
CA LEU A 53 -6.14 3.40 -0.70
C LEU A 53 -7.34 3.03 -1.57
N GLU A 54 -8.37 2.40 -1.00
CA GLU A 54 -9.63 2.09 -1.71
C GLU A 54 -10.43 3.36 -2.04
N MET A 55 -10.42 4.37 -1.16
CA MET A 55 -11.05 5.66 -1.41
C MET A 55 -10.30 6.48 -2.45
N GLU A 56 -8.96 6.42 -2.43
CA GLU A 56 -8.12 7.10 -3.43
C GLU A 56 -8.20 6.42 -4.81
N GLY A 57 -8.30 5.09 -4.86
CA GLY A 57 -8.43 4.32 -6.10
C GLY A 57 -9.87 4.23 -6.65
N GLY A 58 -10.89 4.50 -5.83
CA GLY A 58 -12.31 4.45 -6.20
C GLY A 58 -12.98 5.82 -6.39
N GLY A 59 -12.21 6.91 -6.31
CA GLY A 59 -12.72 8.27 -6.50
C GLY A 59 -12.94 8.62 -7.97
N GLU A 60 -14.16 8.38 -8.46
CA GLU A 60 -14.62 8.94 -9.74
C GLU A 60 -14.49 10.47 -9.77
N GLU A 61 -13.75 10.94 -10.77
CA GLU A 61 -14.14 12.00 -11.70
C GLU A 61 -14.76 13.28 -11.09
N THR A 62 -13.93 14.21 -10.66
CA THR A 62 -14.22 15.64 -10.88
C THR A 62 -13.27 16.21 -11.93
N GLN A 63 -13.22 15.58 -13.10
CA GLN A 63 -12.79 16.27 -14.30
C GLN A 63 -14.05 16.87 -14.94
N ASP A 64 -14.37 18.07 -14.45
CA ASP A 64 -15.29 18.99 -15.12
C ASP A 64 -14.89 19.08 -16.61
N VAL A 65 -15.84 18.71 -17.45
CA VAL A 65 -15.69 18.50 -18.87
C VAL A 65 -15.34 19.83 -19.52
N THR A 66 -14.05 20.07 -19.76
CA THR A 66 -13.63 21.00 -20.82
C THR A 66 -12.72 20.27 -21.79
N ALA A 67 -13.33 19.89 -22.90
CA ALA A 67 -12.73 19.16 -24.00
C ALA A 67 -11.42 19.77 -24.50
N ILE A 68 -10.36 18.96 -24.58
CA ILE A 68 -9.32 19.09 -25.62
C ILE A 68 -8.52 17.78 -25.73
N ASN A 69 -8.79 17.05 -26.82
CA ASN A 69 -7.92 16.10 -27.52
C ASN A 69 -6.97 15.17 -26.73
N GLY A 70 -7.33 13.88 -26.76
CA GLY A 70 -6.45 12.83 -27.29
C GLY A 70 -5.33 12.30 -26.40
N GLY A 71 -5.51 11.08 -25.90
CA GLY A 71 -4.41 10.22 -25.46
C GLY A 71 -4.72 9.47 -24.17
N GLY A 72 -5.41 8.33 -24.29
CA GLY A 72 -5.61 7.40 -23.18
C GLY A 72 -4.29 6.81 -22.68
N GLY A 73 -4.16 6.70 -21.36
CA GLY A 73 -2.98 6.13 -20.72
C GLY A 73 -3.06 6.19 -19.19
N GLY A 74 -4.17 5.74 -18.59
CA GLY A 74 -4.36 5.72 -17.12
C GLY A 74 -4.28 4.35 -16.45
N GLY A 75 -4.15 3.24 -17.21
CA GLY A 75 -4.37 1.90 -16.68
C GLY A 75 -3.22 1.27 -15.87
N GLY A 76 -2.01 1.83 -15.91
CA GLY A 76 -0.83 1.22 -15.26
C GLY A 76 -0.78 1.43 -13.74
N GLU A 77 -1.22 2.60 -13.28
CA GLU A 77 -1.12 3.01 -11.87
C GLU A 77 -2.31 2.47 -11.06
N GLU A 78 -3.51 2.52 -11.62
CA GLU A 78 -4.74 1.95 -11.04
C GLU A 78 -4.60 0.43 -10.81
N THR A 79 -4.07 -0.30 -11.79
CA THR A 79 -3.81 -1.75 -11.66
C THR A 79 -2.81 -2.05 -10.54
N ALA A 80 -1.77 -1.22 -10.39
CA ALA A 80 -0.76 -1.39 -9.35
C ALA A 80 -1.33 -1.12 -7.93
N ILE A 81 -2.23 -0.14 -7.79
CA ILE A 81 -2.91 0.14 -6.52
C ILE A 81 -3.83 -1.04 -6.15
N VAL A 82 -4.59 -1.58 -7.10
CA VAL A 82 -5.44 -2.76 -6.89
C VAL A 82 -4.64 -3.97 -6.41
N ASP A 83 -3.48 -4.23 -7.03
CA ASP A 83 -2.57 -5.31 -6.63
C ASP A 83 -2.01 -5.12 -5.21
N VAL A 84 -1.70 -3.87 -4.83
CA VAL A 84 -1.26 -3.52 -3.46
C VAL A 84 -2.38 -3.79 -2.46
N ILE A 85 -3.58 -3.27 -2.71
CA ILE A 85 -4.75 -3.45 -1.83
C ILE A 85 -5.01 -4.93 -1.59
N GLU A 86 -5.02 -5.75 -2.65
CA GLU A 86 -5.24 -7.19 -2.55
C GLU A 86 -4.12 -7.89 -1.76
N GLY A 87 -2.87 -7.48 -1.94
CA GLY A 87 -1.73 -7.96 -1.15
C GLY A 87 -1.86 -7.66 0.34
N LEU A 88 -2.25 -6.43 0.69
CA LEU A 88 -2.45 -6.00 2.07
C LEU A 88 -3.64 -6.70 2.74
N ARG A 89 -4.75 -6.89 2.02
CA ARG A 89 -5.92 -7.66 2.48
C ARG A 89 -5.54 -9.09 2.85
N LYS A 90 -4.76 -9.77 1.99
CA LYS A 90 -4.24 -11.12 2.27
C LYS A 90 -3.35 -11.16 3.51
N LEU A 91 -2.52 -10.14 3.73
CA LEU A 91 -1.69 -10.05 4.95
C LEU A 91 -2.56 -9.88 6.20
N LEU A 92 -3.56 -9.01 6.15
CA LEU A 92 -4.48 -8.78 7.26
C LEU A 92 -5.24 -10.05 7.62
N GLU A 93 -5.79 -10.76 6.63
CA GLU A 93 -6.47 -12.05 6.85
C GLU A 93 -5.55 -13.08 7.51
N ARG A 94 -4.29 -13.16 7.07
CA ARG A 94 -3.30 -14.06 7.67
C ARG A 94 -3.02 -13.68 9.11
N GLY A 95 -2.84 -12.39 9.41
CA GLY A 95 -2.67 -11.93 10.79
C GLY A 95 -3.84 -12.29 11.70
N LEU A 96 -5.07 -12.20 11.16
CA LEU A 96 -6.31 -12.51 11.89
C LEU A 96 -6.57 -14.02 12.06
N LYS A 97 -6.12 -14.88 11.13
CA LYS A 97 -6.43 -16.32 11.10
C LYS A 97 -5.50 -17.26 11.93
N VAL A 98 -4.45 -16.78 12.61
CA VAL A 98 -3.46 -17.66 13.31
C VAL A 98 -3.69 -17.85 14.81
#